data_AF-A0A4P2VKL6-F1
#
_entry.id   AF-A0A4P2VKL6-F1
#
_cell.length_a   1.000
_cell.length_b   1.000
_cell.length_c   1.000
_cell.angle_alpha   90.00
_cell.angle_beta   90.00
_cell.angle_gamma   90.00
#
_symmetry.space_group_name_H-M   'P 1'
#
loop_
_entity.id
_entity.type
_entity.pdbx_description
1 polymer ?
#
loop_
_entity_poly.entity_id
_entity_poly.type
_entity_poly.pdbx_seq_one_letter_code
_entity_poly.pdbx_strand_id
1 'polypeptide(L)' 'MSESRLRDLLRAMHLLGAVREDAAVAPHAVCPLMHDLPFSEISSLMDLGERMGYLSRVGDRFYLTFRGEISVISISS' A
#
# COMPACT_ATOMS: atom_id res chain seq x y z
N MET A 1 12.81 -2.99 18.36
CA MET A 1 11.57 -3.11 17.57
C MET A 1 11.04 -4.53 17.74
N SER A 2 9.75 -4.73 18.01
CA SER A 2 9.19 -6.09 18.12
C SER A 2 9.03 -6.74 16.73
N GLU A 3 9.04 -8.06 16.67
CA GLU A 3 8.83 -8.82 15.43
C GLU A 3 7.50 -8.47 14.75
N SER A 4 6.44 -8.28 15.55
CA SER A 4 5.13 -7.84 15.06
C SER A 4 5.19 -6.50 14.32
N ARG A 5 5.86 -5.50 14.89
CA ARG A 5 6.00 -4.17 14.27
C ARG A 5 6.81 -4.22 12.99
N LEU A 6 7.84 -5.07 12.93
CA LEU A 6 8.61 -5.27 11.70
C LEU A 6 7.74 -5.86 10.60
N ARG A 7 6.91 -6.85 10.94
CA ARG A 7 5.99 -7.47 9.99
C ARG A 7 4.97 -6.47 9.43
N ASP A 8 4.38 -5.64 10.29
CA ASP A 8 3.43 -4.60 9.89
C ASP A 8 4.08 -3.57 8.95
N LEU A 9 5.33 -3.17 9.26
CA LEU A 9 6.10 -2.26 8.42
C LEU A 9 6.36 -2.86 7.03
N LEU A 10 6.83 -4.11 6.97
CA LEU A 10 7.12 -4.79 5.71
C LEU A 10 5.85 -4.97 4.86
N ARG A 11 4.71 -5.26 5.49
CA ARG A 11 3.40 -5.34 4.81
C ARG A 11 2.99 -4.00 4.22
N ALA A 12 3.16 -2.90 4.95
CA ALA A 12 2.87 -1.56 4.45
C ALA A 12 3.79 -1.18 3.27
N MET A 13 5.09 -1.51 3.35
CA MET A 13 6.04 -1.30 2.26
C MET A 13 5.67 -2.10 1.02
N HIS A 14 5.32 -3.38 1.18
CA HIS A 14 4.87 -4.24 0.08
C HIS A 14 3.60 -3.68 -0.56
N LEU A 15 2.62 -3.24 0.24
CA LEU A 15 1.39 -2.62 -0.28
C LEU A 15 1.69 -1.39 -1.13
N LEU A 16 2.58 -0.51 -0.69
CA LEU A 16 2.97 0.68 -1.47
C LEU A 16 3.63 0.28 -2.79
N GLY A 17 4.51 -0.73 -2.80
CA GLY A 17 5.09 -1.24 -4.04
C GLY A 17 4.09 -1.93 -4.97
N ALA A 18 2.99 -2.47 -4.43
CA ALA A 18 1.92 -3.10 -5.20
C ALA A 18 0.97 -2.08 -5.85
N VAL A 19 0.87 -0.86 -5.33
CA VAL A 19 0.15 0.24 -5.98
C VAL A 19 1.06 0.82 -7.05
N ARG A 20 0.71 0.62 -8.32
CA ARG A 20 1.49 1.14 -9.45
C ARG A 20 1.37 2.66 -9.57
N GLU A 21 2.47 3.30 -9.94
CA GLU A 21 2.58 4.75 -10.14
C GLU A 21 1.69 5.27 -11.27
N ASP A 22 1.41 4.44 -12.28
CA ASP A 22 0.76 4.84 -13.52
C ASP A 22 -0.77 4.67 -13.54
N ALA A 23 -1.38 4.10 -12.50
CA ALA A 23 -2.81 3.80 -12.52
C ALA A 23 -3.47 3.76 -11.14
N ALA A 24 -4.77 4.09 -11.12
CA ALA A 24 -5.62 3.91 -9.96
C ALA A 24 -5.81 2.41 -9.67
N VAL A 25 -5.45 1.98 -8.46
CA VAL A 25 -5.54 0.58 -8.03
C VAL A 25 -6.70 0.41 -7.05
N ALA A 26 -7.61 -0.50 -7.37
CA ALA A 26 -8.64 -0.94 -6.44
C ALA A 26 -8.08 -2.01 -5.48
N PRO A 27 -8.57 -2.13 -4.23
CA PRO A 27 -8.03 -3.09 -3.27
C PRO A 27 -7.97 -4.54 -3.76
N HIS A 28 -8.97 -4.98 -4.54
CA HIS A 28 -9.02 -6.34 -5.08
C HIS A 28 -7.89 -6.62 -6.10
N ALA A 29 -7.37 -5.58 -6.76
CA ALA A 29 -6.27 -5.71 -7.72
C ALA A 29 -4.91 -5.90 -7.01
N VAL A 30 -4.81 -5.59 -5.72
CA VAL A 30 -3.61 -5.79 -4.89
C VAL A 30 -3.56 -7.22 -4.32
N CYS A 31 -4.70 -7.88 -4.13
CA CYS A 31 -4.76 -9.23 -3.56
C CYS A 31 -3.85 -10.27 -4.22
N PRO A 32 -3.72 -10.33 -5.57
CA PRO A 32 -2.81 -11.28 -6.21
C PRO A 32 -1.32 -11.05 -5.87
N LEU A 33 -0.96 -9.84 -5.44
CA LEU A 33 0.42 -9.44 -5.11
C LEU A 33 0.72 -9.72 -3.63
N MET A 34 -0.29 -9.68 -2.76
CA MET A 34 -0.19 -9.89 -1.31
C MET A 34 -0.96 -11.13 -0.85
N HIS A 35 -0.53 -12.30 -1.34
CA HIS A 35 -1.23 -13.58 -1.14
C HIS A 35 -1.29 -14.05 0.33
N ASP A 36 -0.45 -13.49 1.20
CA ASP A 36 -0.41 -13.76 2.63
C ASP A 36 -1.40 -12.91 3.45
N LEU A 37 -2.12 -11.97 2.80
CA LEU A 37 -3.06 -11.07 3.46
C LEU A 37 -4.51 -11.29 3.01
N PRO A 38 -5.47 -11.32 3.95
CA PRO A 38 -6.88 -11.27 3.58
C PRO A 38 -7.26 -9.90 3.02
N PHE A 39 -8.29 -9.87 2.17
CA PHE A 39 -8.80 -8.62 1.56
C PHE A 39 -9.10 -7.52 2.59
N SER A 40 -9.65 -7.88 3.75
CA SER A 40 -9.94 -6.94 4.84
C SER A 40 -8.68 -6.24 5.38
N GLU A 41 -7.56 -6.97 5.48
CA GLU A 41 -6.28 -6.38 5.91
C GLU A 41 -5.71 -5.46 4.83
N ILE A 42 -5.77 -5.87 3.56
CA ILE A 42 -5.34 -5.05 2.42
C ILE A 42 -6.15 -3.74 2.38
N SER A 43 -7.48 -3.81 2.48
CA SER A 43 -8.34 -2.62 2.51
C SER A 43 -7.97 -1.71 3.68
N SER A 44 -7.76 -2.28 4.88
CA SER A 44 -7.36 -1.51 6.07
C SER A 44 -6.01 -0.82 5.91
N LEU A 45 -5.05 -1.49 5.24
CA LEU A 45 -3.74 -0.93 4.93
C LEU A 45 -3.82 0.19 3.88
N MET A 46 -4.68 0.07 2.87
CA MET A 46 -4.91 1.16 1.91
C MET A 46 -5.56 2.37 2.58
N ASP A 47 -6.56 2.16 3.45
CA ASP A 47 -7.17 3.23 4.25
C ASP A 47 -6.16 3.88 5.20
N LEU A 48 -5.23 3.10 5.74
CA LEU A 48 -4.12 3.64 6.53
C LEU A 48 -3.16 4.47 5.66
N GLY A 49 -2.78 3.98 4.49
CA GLY A 49 -1.94 4.68 3.53
C GLY A 49 -2.53 6.01 3.08
N GLU A 50 -3.86 6.07 2.89
CA GLU A 50 -4.60 7.30 2.62
C GLU A 50 -4.51 8.29 3.79
N ARG A 51 -4.84 7.86 5.01
CA ARG A 51 -4.78 8.72 6.21
C ARG A 51 -3.37 9.26 6.50
N MET A 52 -2.34 8.50 6.14
CA MET A 52 -0.94 8.88 6.31
C MET A 52 -0.40 9.75 5.15
N GLY A 53 -1.21 9.94 4.09
CA GLY A 53 -0.89 10.76 2.93
C GLY A 53 0.07 10.10 1.94
N TYR A 54 0.24 8.77 1.98
CA TYR A 54 0.98 8.01 0.96
C TYR A 54 0.10 7.65 -0.24
N LEU A 55 -1.20 7.48 0.02
CA LEU A 55 -2.21 7.22 -1.00
C LEU A 55 -3.23 8.35 -1.07
N SER A 56 -3.85 8.53 -2.24
CA SER A 56 -5.04 9.35 -2.42
C SER A 56 -6.16 8.49 -3.00
N ARG A 57 -7.38 8.65 -2.49
CA ARG A 57 -8.54 7.90 -2.94
C ARG A 57 -9.39 8.74 -3.90
N VAL A 58 -9.77 8.13 -5.03
CA VAL A 58 -10.79 8.67 -5.95
C VAL A 58 -11.81 7.57 -6.19
N GLY A 59 -13.01 7.74 -5.64
CA GLY A 59 -14.01 6.67 -5.58
C GLY A 59 -13.51 5.49 -4.76
N ASP A 60 -13.47 4.33 -5.38
CA ASP A 60 -13.07 3.03 -4.84
C ASP A 60 -11.63 2.63 -5.21
N ARG A 61 -10.87 3.55 -5.80
CA ARG A 61 -9.50 3.33 -6.29
C ARG A 61 -8.51 4.28 -5.61
N PHE A 62 -7.27 3.85 -5.53
CA PHE A 62 -6.19 4.57 -4.88
C PHE A 62 -5.04 4.86 -5.86
N TYR A 63 -4.41 6.01 -5.67
CA TYR A 63 -3.20 6.43 -6.36
C TYR A 63 -2.09 6.65 -5.35
N LEU A 64 -0.84 6.49 -5.76
CA LEU A 64 0.28 7.03 -4.99
C LEU A 64 0.17 8.56 -4.98
N THR A 65 0.43 9.17 -3.82
CA THR A 65 0.77 10.59 -3.77
C THR A 65 2.25 10.75 -4.10
N PHE A 66 2.71 11.99 -4.31
CA PHE A 66 4.15 12.28 -4.42
C PHE A 66 4.98 11.70 -3.24
N ARG A 67 4.41 11.69 -2.02
CA ARG A 67 5.05 11.04 -0.86
C ARG A 67 5.10 9.52 -1.02
N GLY A 68 4.02 8.93 -1.51
CA GLY A 68 3.94 7.50 -1.87
C GLY A 68 5.03 7.12 -2.87
N GLU A 69 5.14 7.86 -3.97
CA GLU A 69 6.12 7.63 -5.04
C GLU A 69 7.56 7.62 -4.52
N ILE A 70 7.97 8.66 -3.77
CA ILE A 70 9.33 8.72 -3.18
C ILE A 70 9.61 7.50 -2.30
N SER A 71 8.59 7.03 -1.57
CA SER A 71 8.73 5.89 -0.67
C SER A 71 8.93 4.60 -1.44
N VAL A 72 8.15 4.37 -2.51
CA VAL A 72 8.31 3.20 -3.38
C VAL A 72 9.68 3.17 -4.04
N ILE A 73 10.18 4.31 -4.53
CA ILE A 73 11.52 4.44 -5.11
C ILE A 73 12.58 4.05 -4.06
N SER A 74 12.44 4.55 -2.83
CA SER A 74 13.39 4.28 -1.73
C SER A 74 13.37 2.82 -1.25
N ILE A 75 12.25 2.11 -1.44
CA ILE A 75 12.11 0.68 -1.13
C ILE A 75 12.77 -0.18 -2.22
N SER A 76 12.77 0.30 -3.46
CA SER A 76 13.18 -0.47 -4.65
C SER A 76 14.66 -0.29 -5.02
N SER A 77 15.35 0.68 -4.40
CA SER A 77 16.78 0.98 -4.55
C SER A 77 17.65 0.28 -3.52
#